data_AF-A0A7G3AUY6-F1
#
_entry.id   AF-A0A7G3AUY6-F1
#
_cell.length_a   1.000
_cell.length_b   1.000
_cell.length_c   1.000
_cell.angle_alpha   90.00
_cell.angle_beta   90.00
_cell.angle_gamma   90.00
#
_symmetry.space_group_name_H-M   'P 1'
#
loop_
_entity.id
_entity.type
_entity.pdbx_description
1 polymer ?
#
loop_
_entity_poly.entity_id
_entity_poly.type
_entity_poly.pdbx_seq_one_letter_code
_entity_poly.pdbx_strand_id
1 'polypeptide(L)'
;MVITLPFSLFFVFKVVAEYERAVIFRMGRLRAGGARGPGVFFVLPCIDEYCKVDLRTVSFDVPPQEVLTKDSVTVSVDAVVYYRISDPLKAVIQVANYSHSTRLLAATTLRNVLGTRNLSELLTEREAISHTMQVSLDEATDPWGVKVERVEIKDVSLPMQLQRAMAAEAEASREARAKVIAAEGEMKASRALKEASDIMSESPAALQLRYLQTLNTISSEKNSTIVFPLPLEILNFFQAKTAQIMDSR
;
A
#
# COMPACT_ATOMS: atom_id res chain seq x y z
N MET A 1 -24.01 -50.48 35.01
CA MET A 1 -24.36 -49.89 33.69
C MET A 1 -25.64 -49.05 33.69
N VAL A 2 -26.65 -49.32 34.54
CA VAL A 2 -27.90 -48.53 34.58
C VAL A 2 -27.72 -47.17 35.31
N ILE A 3 -26.83 -47.10 36.31
CA ILE A 3 -26.57 -45.87 37.10
C ILE A 3 -25.82 -44.79 36.31
N THR A 4 -24.99 -45.17 35.33
CA THR A 4 -24.23 -44.22 34.49
C THR A 4 -25.03 -43.68 33.32
N LEU A 5 -26.19 -44.27 33.02
CA LEU A 5 -27.04 -43.96 31.87
C LEU A 5 -27.65 -42.53 31.91
N PRO A 6 -28.21 -42.03 33.04
CA PRO A 6 -28.69 -40.66 33.10
C PRO A 6 -27.54 -39.63 32.96
N PHE A 7 -26.37 -39.94 33.50
CA PHE A 7 -25.18 -39.07 33.39
C PHE A 7 -24.59 -39.09 31.98
N SER A 8 -24.57 -40.25 31.31
CA SER A 8 -24.10 -40.35 29.93
C SER A 8 -25.05 -39.64 28.95
N LEU A 9 -26.36 -39.65 29.20
CA LEU A 9 -27.35 -39.00 28.34
C LEU A 9 -27.12 -37.47 28.27
N PHE A 10 -26.73 -36.85 29.38
CA PHE A 10 -26.42 -35.42 29.42
C PHE A 10 -25.12 -35.07 28.66
N PHE A 11 -24.14 -35.98 28.67
CA PHE A 11 -22.88 -35.83 27.92
C PHE A 11 -23.04 -35.97 26.40
N VAL A 12 -24.16 -36.51 25.94
CA VAL A 12 -24.41 -36.84 24.53
C VAL A 12 -24.94 -35.65 23.73
N PHE A 13 -25.60 -34.69 24.39
CA PHE A 13 -26.08 -33.49 23.73
C PHE A 13 -24.96 -32.45 23.65
N LYS A 14 -24.48 -32.18 22.43
CA LYS A 14 -23.50 -31.13 22.14
C LYS A 14 -24.11 -30.07 21.27
N VAL A 15 -23.92 -28.82 21.68
CA VAL A 15 -24.34 -27.64 20.92
C VAL A 15 -23.15 -27.12 20.11
N VAL A 16 -23.40 -26.85 18.84
CA VAL A 16 -22.45 -26.26 17.89
C VAL A 16 -22.96 -24.88 17.51
N ALA A 17 -22.08 -23.88 17.60
CA ALA A 17 -22.43 -22.49 17.27
C ALA A 17 -22.71 -22.32 15.78
N GLU A 18 -23.38 -21.23 15.39
CA GLU A 18 -23.79 -20.97 14.01
C GLU A 18 -22.63 -20.93 13.01
N TYR A 19 -21.50 -20.37 13.47
CA TYR A 19 -20.24 -20.23 12.73
C TYR A 19 -19.35 -21.49 12.78
N GLU A 20 -19.75 -22.52 13.53
CA GLU A 20 -19.03 -23.79 13.61
C GLU A 20 -19.72 -24.86 12.74
N ARG A 21 -18.93 -25.82 12.28
CA ARG A 21 -19.41 -27.08 11.69
C ARG A 21 -18.81 -28.26 12.41
N ALA A 22 -19.61 -29.29 12.61
CA ALA A 22 -19.16 -30.53 13.25
C ALA A 22 -19.01 -31.64 12.21
N VAL A 23 -17.81 -32.20 12.13
CA VAL A 23 -17.52 -33.42 11.38
C VAL A 23 -17.52 -34.57 12.37
N ILE A 24 -18.42 -35.54 12.16
CA ILE A 24 -18.62 -36.67 13.09
C ILE A 24 -18.19 -37.96 12.39
N PHE A 25 -17.25 -38.67 13.02
CA PHE A 25 -16.81 -40.00 12.63
C PHE A 25 -17.44 -41.02 13.56
N ARG A 26 -18.04 -42.07 12.99
CA ARG A 26 -18.59 -43.20 13.72
C ARG A 26 -17.81 -44.45 13.33
N MET A 27 -17.10 -45.06 14.28
CA MET A 27 -16.25 -46.23 14.01
C MET A 27 -15.32 -46.02 12.80
N GLY A 28 -14.71 -44.83 12.71
CA GLY A 28 -13.80 -44.46 11.62
C GLY A 28 -14.45 -44.16 10.26
N ARG A 29 -15.79 -44.23 10.14
CA ARG A 29 -16.51 -43.83 8.92
C ARG A 29 -17.19 -42.48 9.10
N LEU A 30 -17.15 -41.67 8.05
CA LEU A 30 -17.92 -40.43 8.00
C LEU A 30 -19.42 -40.74 8.05
N ARG A 31 -20.16 -40.06 8.92
CA ARG A 31 -21.60 -40.26 9.05
C ARG A 31 -22.32 -39.84 7.75
N ALA A 32 -23.29 -40.65 7.31
CA ALA A 32 -24.15 -40.33 6.17
C ALA A 32 -24.88 -39.00 6.43
N GLY A 33 -24.52 -37.96 5.68
CA GLY A 33 -24.97 -36.58 5.90
C GLY A 33 -23.86 -35.53 5.91
N GLY A 34 -22.59 -35.93 5.92
CA GLY A 34 -21.46 -35.00 5.79
C GLY A 34 -21.28 -34.10 7.02
N ALA A 35 -20.77 -32.87 6.80
CA ALA A 35 -20.58 -31.90 7.86
C ALA A 35 -21.94 -31.40 8.33
N ARG A 36 -22.24 -31.60 9.61
CA ARG A 36 -23.51 -31.12 10.17
C ARG A 36 -23.44 -29.62 10.41
N GLY A 37 -24.55 -28.97 10.07
CA GLY A 37 -24.79 -27.54 10.29
C GLY A 37 -24.78 -27.15 11.77
N PRO A 38 -25.26 -25.95 12.12
CA PRO A 38 -25.33 -25.55 13.52
C PRO A 38 -26.54 -26.15 14.22
N GLY A 39 -26.47 -26.28 15.55
CA GLY A 39 -27.55 -26.87 16.35
C GLY A 39 -27.09 -27.94 17.32
N VAL A 40 -28.05 -28.70 17.84
CA VAL A 40 -27.82 -29.74 18.84
C VAL A 40 -27.62 -31.08 18.15
N PHE A 41 -26.51 -31.75 18.43
CA PHE A 41 -26.20 -33.06 17.90
C PHE A 41 -26.05 -34.09 19.00
N PHE A 42 -26.53 -35.29 18.71
CA PHE A 42 -26.37 -36.49 19.53
C PHE A 42 -25.08 -37.21 19.11
N VAL A 43 -24.11 -37.23 20.02
CA VAL A 43 -22.79 -37.87 19.85
C VAL A 43 -22.61 -38.93 20.92
N LEU A 44 -22.43 -40.20 20.53
CA LEU A 44 -22.23 -41.28 21.50
C LEU A 44 -20.80 -41.25 22.06
N PRO A 45 -20.61 -41.01 23.38
CA PRO A 45 -19.29 -41.11 24.00
C PRO A 45 -18.79 -42.55 23.82
N CYS A 46 -17.54 -42.72 23.40
CA CYS A 46 -16.83 -43.97 23.06
C CYS A 46 -16.92 -44.47 21.60
N ILE A 47 -17.98 -44.18 20.84
CA ILE A 47 -18.11 -44.68 19.45
C ILE A 47 -17.93 -43.58 18.41
N ASP A 48 -18.42 -42.38 18.75
CA ASP A 48 -18.40 -41.23 17.86
C ASP A 48 -17.26 -40.27 18.26
N GLU A 49 -16.40 -39.93 17.30
CA GLU A 49 -15.43 -38.84 17.41
C GLU A 49 -15.98 -37.62 16.68
N TYR A 50 -15.90 -36.44 17.29
CA TYR A 50 -16.39 -35.21 16.70
C TYR A 50 -15.29 -34.14 16.65
N CYS A 51 -15.13 -33.53 15.47
CA CYS A 51 -14.23 -32.41 15.25
C CYS A 51 -15.05 -31.17 14.94
N LYS A 52 -14.83 -30.10 15.69
CA LYS A 52 -15.42 -28.79 15.43
C LYS A 52 -14.48 -27.97 14.57
N VAL A 53 -15.04 -27.34 13.54
CA VAL A 53 -14.31 -26.53 12.58
C VAL A 53 -14.98 -25.16 12.50
N ASP A 54 -14.21 -24.09 12.74
CA ASP A 54 -14.69 -22.72 12.62
C ASP A 54 -14.65 -22.28 11.14
N LEU A 55 -15.74 -21.71 10.64
CA LEU A 55 -15.84 -21.23 9.27
C LEU A 55 -15.42 -19.75 9.11
N ARG A 56 -15.15 -19.04 10.21
CA ARG A 56 -14.76 -17.63 10.16
C ARG A 56 -13.38 -17.45 9.54
N THR A 57 -13.16 -16.27 8.99
CA THR A 57 -11.83 -15.84 8.53
C THR A 57 -10.89 -15.76 9.72
N VAL A 58 -9.80 -16.48 9.63
CA VAL A 58 -8.70 -16.50 10.59
C VAL A 58 -7.43 -16.04 9.89
N SER A 59 -6.63 -15.27 10.62
CA SER A 59 -5.32 -14.85 10.17
C SER A 59 -4.21 -15.61 10.88
N PHE A 60 -3.08 -15.78 10.20
CA PHE A 60 -1.84 -16.21 10.82
C PHE A 60 -0.65 -15.49 10.19
N ASP A 61 0.38 -15.31 11.00
CA ASP A 61 1.63 -14.74 10.55
C ASP A 61 2.53 -15.83 9.96
N VAL A 62 3.11 -15.55 8.80
CA VAL A 62 4.20 -16.32 8.20
C VAL A 62 5.49 -15.80 8.82
N PRO A 63 6.33 -16.66 9.42
CA PRO A 63 7.57 -16.22 10.03
C PRO A 63 8.50 -15.58 8.97
N PRO A 64 9.37 -14.63 9.35
CA PRO A 64 10.29 -13.98 8.43
C PRO A 64 11.12 -14.98 7.62
N GLN A 65 11.17 -14.79 6.30
CA GLN A 65 11.94 -15.64 5.39
C GLN A 65 13.12 -14.85 4.81
N GLU A 66 14.34 -15.33 5.05
CA GLU A 66 15.54 -14.81 4.38
C GLU A 66 15.67 -15.43 2.99
N VAL A 67 15.64 -14.58 1.96
CA VAL A 67 15.64 -15.01 0.55
C VAL A 67 16.55 -14.09 -0.26
N LEU A 68 17.20 -14.66 -1.27
CA LEU A 68 17.91 -13.91 -2.29
C LEU A 68 16.93 -13.53 -3.40
N THR A 69 16.77 -12.23 -3.66
CA THR A 69 15.96 -11.74 -4.78
C THR A 69 16.66 -12.01 -6.12
N LYS A 70 15.94 -11.79 -7.22
CA LYS A 70 16.49 -11.91 -8.58
C LYS A 70 17.70 -11.00 -8.83
N ASP A 71 17.78 -9.87 -8.13
CA ASP A 71 18.89 -8.92 -8.20
C ASP A 71 20.07 -9.27 -7.27
N SER A 72 20.08 -10.49 -6.71
CA SER A 72 21.12 -10.95 -5.77
C SER A 72 21.19 -10.13 -4.47
N VAL A 73 20.07 -9.58 -4.02
CA VAL A 73 19.97 -8.90 -2.72
C VAL A 73 19.34 -9.82 -1.68
N THR A 74 19.96 -9.92 -0.51
CA THR A 74 19.39 -10.63 0.63
C THR A 74 18.34 -9.76 1.33
N VAL A 75 17.11 -10.27 1.40
CA VAL A 75 15.99 -9.61 2.08
C VAL A 75 15.33 -10.58 3.05
N SER A 76 14.81 -10.05 4.16
CA SER A 76 13.98 -10.80 5.09
C SER A 76 12.56 -10.23 5.02
N VAL A 77 11.59 -11.08 4.67
CA VAL A 77 10.19 -10.67 4.46
C VAL A 77 9.26 -11.52 5.30
N ASP A 78 8.32 -10.88 5.99
CA ASP A 78 7.19 -11.53 6.65
C ASP A 78 5.86 -11.14 5.99
N ALA A 79 4.84 -11.97 6.20
CA ALA A 79 3.53 -11.81 5.59
C ALA A 79 2.44 -12.35 6.50
N VAL A 80 1.21 -11.89 6.29
CA VAL A 80 0.00 -12.35 6.98
C VAL A 80 -0.94 -12.96 5.96
N VAL A 81 -1.48 -14.13 6.26
CA VAL A 81 -2.45 -14.82 5.39
C VAL A 81 -3.79 -14.87 6.08
N TYR A 82 -4.83 -14.37 5.40
CA TYR A 82 -6.22 -14.46 5.80
C TYR A 82 -6.89 -15.58 5.03
N TYR A 83 -7.38 -16.58 5.74
CA TYR A 83 -8.06 -17.72 5.14
C TYR A 83 -9.31 -18.06 5.92
N ARG A 84 -10.24 -18.75 5.26
CA ARG A 84 -11.40 -19.38 5.90
C ARG A 84 -11.58 -20.78 5.36
N ILE A 85 -12.34 -21.58 6.10
CA ILE A 85 -12.63 -22.95 5.69
C ILE A 85 -13.89 -22.92 4.82
N SER A 86 -13.77 -23.34 3.57
CA SER A 86 -14.88 -23.43 2.62
C SER A 86 -15.59 -24.78 2.73
N ASP A 87 -14.82 -25.86 2.90
CA ASP A 87 -15.32 -27.22 3.06
C ASP A 87 -14.70 -27.89 4.29
N PRO A 88 -15.45 -27.98 5.41
CA PRO A 88 -14.96 -28.58 6.65
C PRO A 88 -14.73 -30.09 6.53
N LEU A 89 -15.35 -30.78 5.56
CA LEU A 89 -15.09 -32.21 5.36
C LEU A 89 -13.69 -32.42 4.78
N LYS A 90 -13.34 -31.68 3.73
CA LYS A 90 -12.01 -31.75 3.11
C LYS A 90 -10.93 -31.34 4.10
N ALA A 91 -11.16 -30.30 4.90
CA ALA A 91 -10.19 -29.80 5.88
C ALA A 91 -9.82 -30.83 6.95
N VAL A 92 -10.72 -31.74 7.30
CA VAL A 92 -10.49 -32.79 8.31
C VAL A 92 -10.02 -34.11 7.69
N ILE A 93 -10.48 -34.43 6.49
CA ILE A 93 -10.22 -35.74 5.86
C ILE A 93 -8.94 -35.73 5.02
N GLN A 94 -8.70 -34.67 4.26
CA GLN A 94 -7.61 -34.64 3.26
C GLN A 94 -6.26 -34.29 3.87
N VAL A 95 -6.23 -33.62 5.02
CA VAL A 95 -5.00 -33.18 5.69
C VAL A 95 -5.10 -33.40 7.18
N ALA A 96 -4.03 -33.93 7.78
CA ALA A 96 -3.96 -34.15 9.23
C ALA A 96 -4.08 -32.85 10.04
N ASN A 97 -3.43 -31.76 9.59
CA ASN A 97 -3.55 -30.44 10.17
C ASN A 97 -3.49 -29.35 9.09
N TYR A 98 -4.66 -28.94 8.60
CA TYR A 98 -4.78 -27.90 7.57
C TYR A 98 -4.04 -26.61 7.97
N SER A 99 -4.14 -26.19 9.24
CA SER A 99 -3.54 -24.94 9.72
C SER A 99 -2.01 -24.96 9.64
N HIS A 100 -1.39 -26.09 10.01
CA HIS A 100 0.07 -26.24 9.94
C HIS A 100 0.56 -26.41 8.49
N SER A 101 -0.12 -27.24 7.69
CA SER A 101 0.22 -27.45 6.29
C SER A 101 0.12 -26.16 5.47
N THR A 102 -0.95 -25.37 5.66
CA THR A 102 -1.11 -24.06 5.02
C THR A 102 -0.02 -23.07 5.44
N ARG A 103 0.42 -23.08 6.70
CA ARG A 103 1.57 -22.26 7.16
C ARG A 103 2.87 -22.59 6.44
N LEU A 104 3.19 -23.88 6.33
CA LEU A 104 4.41 -24.34 5.63
C LEU A 104 4.36 -24.02 4.13
N LEU A 105 3.20 -24.22 3.52
CA LEU A 105 2.97 -23.89 2.13
C LEU A 105 3.11 -22.38 1.89
N ALA A 106 2.51 -21.54 2.74
CA ALA A 106 2.65 -20.09 2.68
C ALA A 106 4.12 -19.64 2.75
N ALA A 107 4.92 -20.20 3.67
CA ALA A 107 6.35 -19.89 3.76
C ALA A 107 7.12 -20.29 2.49
N THR A 108 6.78 -21.44 1.90
CA THR A 108 7.43 -21.94 0.67
C THR A 108 7.03 -21.11 -0.55
N THR A 109 5.75 -20.78 -0.69
CA THR A 109 5.25 -19.93 -1.78
C THR A 109 5.80 -18.52 -1.68
N LEU A 110 5.87 -17.95 -0.46
CA LEU A 110 6.51 -16.65 -0.22
C LEU A 110 7.96 -16.69 -0.73
N ARG A 111 8.76 -17.69 -0.32
CA ARG A 111 10.14 -17.83 -0.77
C ARG A 111 10.26 -17.92 -2.31
N ASN A 112 9.40 -18.70 -2.95
CA ASN A 112 9.44 -18.90 -4.41
C ASN A 112 9.09 -17.61 -5.16
N VAL A 113 8.03 -16.92 -4.75
CA VAL A 113 7.61 -15.67 -5.40
C VAL A 113 8.66 -14.59 -5.21
N LEU A 114 9.19 -14.41 -3.99
CA LEU A 114 10.24 -13.43 -3.69
C LEU A 114 11.52 -13.68 -4.50
N GLY A 115 11.91 -14.93 -4.72
CA GLY A 115 13.10 -15.28 -5.50
C GLY A 115 12.98 -14.94 -7.00
N THR A 116 11.75 -14.83 -7.53
CA THR A 116 11.53 -14.45 -8.94
C THR A 116 11.43 -12.95 -9.18
N ARG A 117 11.36 -12.16 -8.10
CA ARG A 117 11.08 -10.71 -8.13
C ARG A 117 12.33 -9.90 -7.80
N ASN A 118 12.34 -8.69 -8.32
CA ASN A 118 13.39 -7.70 -8.09
C ASN A 118 13.16 -6.96 -6.77
N LEU A 119 14.20 -6.34 -6.20
CA LEU A 119 14.07 -5.58 -4.96
C LEU A 119 13.15 -4.36 -5.13
N SER A 120 13.25 -3.68 -6.28
CA SER A 120 12.42 -2.51 -6.58
C SER A 120 10.93 -2.88 -6.58
N GLU A 121 10.56 -3.97 -7.27
CA GLU A 121 9.19 -4.50 -7.33
C GLU A 121 8.66 -4.84 -5.92
N LEU A 122 9.50 -5.39 -5.03
CA LEU A 122 9.12 -5.68 -3.65
C LEU A 122 8.79 -4.43 -2.83
N LEU A 123 9.40 -3.31 -3.15
CA LEU A 123 9.17 -2.04 -2.46
C LEU A 123 8.01 -1.25 -3.05
N THR A 124 7.81 -1.30 -4.37
CA THR A 124 6.79 -0.50 -5.08
C THR A 124 5.50 -1.25 -5.39
N GLU A 125 5.57 -2.53 -5.72
CA GLU A 125 4.45 -3.33 -6.24
C GLU A 125 3.98 -4.43 -5.26
N ARG A 126 3.88 -4.08 -3.97
CA ARG A 126 3.48 -5.03 -2.91
C ARG A 126 2.13 -5.69 -3.16
N GLU A 127 1.17 -4.95 -3.73
CA GLU A 127 -0.17 -5.46 -4.02
C GLU A 127 -0.15 -6.54 -5.11
N ALA A 128 0.63 -6.35 -6.18
CA ALA A 128 0.74 -7.33 -7.27
C ALA A 128 1.36 -8.65 -6.79
N ILE A 129 2.37 -8.56 -5.92
CA ILE A 129 3.02 -9.72 -5.32
C ILE A 129 2.08 -10.44 -4.36
N SER A 130 1.35 -9.68 -3.54
CA SER A 130 0.33 -10.22 -2.62
C SER A 130 -0.77 -10.96 -3.37
N HIS A 131 -1.27 -10.39 -4.47
CA HIS A 131 -2.27 -11.04 -5.33
C HIS A 131 -1.74 -12.32 -5.99
N THR A 132 -0.50 -12.29 -6.50
CA THR A 132 0.13 -13.48 -7.11
C THR A 132 0.28 -14.61 -6.09
N MET A 133 0.70 -14.28 -4.87
CA MET A 133 0.81 -15.23 -3.77
C MET A 133 -0.56 -15.75 -3.32
N GLN A 134 -1.58 -14.90 -3.27
CA GLN A 134 -2.95 -15.31 -2.98
C GLN A 134 -3.44 -16.37 -3.96
N VAL A 135 -3.33 -16.11 -5.27
CA VAL A 135 -3.81 -17.04 -6.31
C VAL A 135 -3.08 -18.38 -6.20
N SER A 136 -1.75 -18.36 -6.06
CA SER A 136 -0.95 -19.58 -5.96
C SER A 136 -1.24 -20.37 -4.69
N LEU A 137 -1.49 -19.70 -3.56
CA LEU A 137 -1.86 -20.38 -2.32
C LEU A 137 -3.27 -20.96 -2.38
N ASP A 138 -4.22 -20.19 -2.89
CA ASP A 138 -5.63 -20.59 -2.99
C ASP A 138 -5.79 -21.86 -3.84
N GLU A 139 -5.15 -21.90 -5.01
CA GLU A 139 -5.14 -23.08 -5.89
C GLU A 139 -4.58 -24.33 -5.20
N ALA A 140 -3.49 -24.16 -4.42
CA ALA A 140 -2.86 -25.26 -3.71
C ALA A 140 -3.61 -25.70 -2.45
N THR A 141 -4.41 -24.82 -1.83
CA THR A 141 -5.19 -25.12 -0.61
C THR A 141 -6.63 -25.56 -0.88
N ASP A 142 -7.14 -25.37 -2.09
CA ASP A 142 -8.48 -25.79 -2.52
C ASP A 142 -8.78 -27.30 -2.28
N PRO A 143 -7.84 -28.24 -2.53
CA PRO A 143 -8.05 -29.65 -2.21
C PRO A 143 -8.28 -29.92 -0.71
N TRP A 144 -7.77 -29.03 0.15
CA TRP A 144 -7.90 -29.12 1.60
C TRP A 144 -9.17 -28.42 2.10
N GLY A 145 -9.99 -27.82 1.23
CA GLY A 145 -11.19 -27.09 1.65
C GLY A 145 -10.87 -25.78 2.38
N VAL A 146 -9.67 -25.23 2.17
CA VAL A 146 -9.23 -23.95 2.72
C VAL A 146 -9.24 -22.93 1.59
N LYS A 147 -9.95 -21.82 1.81
CA LYS A 147 -10.03 -20.68 0.87
C LYS A 147 -9.17 -19.54 1.39
N VAL A 148 -8.23 -19.07 0.57
CA VAL A 148 -7.39 -17.92 0.92
C VAL A 148 -8.06 -16.64 0.41
N GLU A 149 -8.44 -15.76 1.34
CA GLU A 149 -9.17 -14.53 0.99
C GLU A 149 -8.23 -13.40 0.63
N ARG A 150 -7.11 -13.29 1.36
CA ARG A 150 -6.12 -12.23 1.15
C ARG A 150 -4.78 -12.63 1.74
N VAL A 151 -3.72 -12.15 1.10
CA VAL A 151 -2.35 -12.18 1.63
C VAL A 151 -1.88 -10.73 1.74
N GLU A 152 -1.22 -10.38 2.82
CA GLU A 152 -0.63 -9.05 3.02
C GLU A 152 0.85 -9.21 3.36
N ILE A 153 1.72 -8.56 2.60
CA ILE A 153 3.14 -8.44 2.95
C ILE A 153 3.24 -7.42 4.08
N LYS A 154 3.87 -7.80 5.19
CA LYS A 154 3.96 -6.96 6.39
C LYS A 154 5.21 -6.07 6.30
N ASP A 155 6.39 -6.62 6.58
CA ASP A 155 7.65 -5.90 6.58
C ASP A 155 8.67 -6.52 5.61
N VAL A 156 9.48 -5.65 5.00
CA VAL A 156 10.62 -6.02 4.16
C VAL A 156 11.86 -5.44 4.81
N SER A 157 12.65 -6.28 5.45
CA SER A 157 13.87 -5.91 6.16
C SER A 157 15.09 -6.16 5.29
N LEU A 158 15.91 -5.12 5.14
CA LEU A 158 17.19 -5.17 4.43
C LEU A 158 18.35 -5.15 5.44
N PRO A 159 19.52 -5.71 5.10
CA PRO A 159 20.73 -5.52 5.88
C PRO A 159 21.04 -4.03 6.06
N MET A 160 21.37 -3.61 7.29
CA MET A 160 21.57 -2.20 7.65
C MET A 160 22.61 -1.48 6.77
N GLN A 161 23.64 -2.20 6.32
CA GLN A 161 24.67 -1.66 5.44
C GLN A 161 24.10 -1.27 4.07
N LEU A 162 23.28 -2.13 3.46
CA LEU A 162 22.66 -1.87 2.16
C LEU A 162 21.58 -0.78 2.28
N GLN A 163 20.77 -0.83 3.34
CA GLN A 163 19.73 0.17 3.57
C GLN A 163 20.30 1.59 3.64
N ARG A 164 21.45 1.77 4.33
CA ARG A 164 22.14 3.07 4.40
C ARG A 164 22.69 3.51 3.06
N ALA A 165 23.33 2.60 2.31
CA ALA A 165 23.86 2.90 0.98
C ALA A 165 22.76 3.33 0.00
N MET A 166 21.65 2.58 -0.03
CA MET A 166 20.49 2.90 -0.86
C MET A 166 19.82 4.21 -0.44
N ALA A 167 19.73 4.50 0.85
CA ALA A 167 19.18 5.77 1.34
C ALA A 167 20.03 6.96 0.87
N ALA A 168 21.36 6.86 0.98
CA ALA A 168 22.29 7.89 0.51
C ALA A 168 22.22 8.08 -1.02
N GLU A 169 22.16 7.00 -1.78
CA GLU A 169 22.01 7.05 -3.25
C GLU A 169 20.66 7.67 -3.65
N ALA A 170 19.56 7.27 -3.00
CA ALA A 170 18.24 7.80 -3.26
C ALA A 170 18.14 9.30 -2.92
N GLU A 171 18.78 9.74 -1.84
CA GLU A 171 18.86 11.16 -1.47
C GLU A 171 19.64 11.97 -2.51
N ALA A 172 20.82 11.51 -2.91
CA ALA A 172 21.63 12.17 -3.94
C ALA A 172 20.90 12.26 -5.28
N SER A 173 20.23 11.18 -5.71
CA SER A 173 19.43 11.15 -6.95
C SER A 173 18.22 12.09 -6.88
N ARG A 174 17.53 12.15 -5.72
CA ARG A 174 16.42 13.09 -5.49
C ARG A 174 16.89 14.54 -5.51
N GLU A 175 18.02 14.86 -4.89
CA GLU A 175 18.58 16.21 -4.89
C GLU A 175 19.01 16.64 -6.30
N ALA A 176 19.69 15.75 -7.04
CA ALA A 176 20.06 16.01 -8.42
C ALA A 176 18.84 16.25 -9.32
N ARG A 177 17.80 15.41 -9.21
CA ARG A 177 16.54 15.60 -9.94
C ARG A 177 15.83 16.90 -9.56
N ALA A 178 15.81 17.25 -8.27
CA ALA A 178 15.21 18.50 -7.81
C ALA A 178 15.92 19.72 -8.42
N LYS A 179 17.25 19.72 -8.51
CA LYS A 179 18.02 20.79 -9.16
C LYS A 179 17.71 20.93 -10.66
N VAL A 180 17.59 19.82 -11.37
CA VAL A 180 17.22 19.83 -12.80
C VAL A 180 15.81 20.39 -12.99
N ILE A 181 14.85 19.94 -12.19
CA ILE A 181 13.45 20.43 -12.24
C ILE A 181 13.39 21.93 -11.92
N ALA A 182 14.17 22.40 -10.94
CA ALA A 182 14.25 23.81 -10.60
C ALA A 182 14.81 24.66 -11.76
N ALA A 183 15.93 24.23 -12.36
CA ALA A 183 16.53 24.92 -13.49
C ALA A 183 15.62 24.93 -14.73
N GLU A 184 14.96 23.82 -15.03
CA GLU A 184 13.95 23.75 -16.11
C GLU A 184 12.75 24.65 -15.82
N GLY A 185 12.30 24.68 -14.57
CA GLY A 185 11.23 25.58 -14.11
C GLY A 185 11.60 27.04 -14.30
N GLU A 186 12.82 27.43 -13.93
CA GLU A 186 13.35 28.80 -14.08
C GLU A 186 13.50 29.19 -15.55
N MET A 187 13.97 28.29 -16.41
CA MET A 187 14.06 28.52 -17.85
C MET A 187 12.67 28.70 -18.48
N LYS A 188 11.69 27.85 -18.13
CA LYS A 188 10.30 27.96 -18.62
C LYS A 188 9.66 29.27 -18.15
N ALA A 189 9.85 29.64 -16.89
CA ALA A 189 9.36 30.91 -16.35
C ALA A 189 10.00 32.11 -17.07
N SER A 190 11.32 32.09 -17.29
CA SER A 190 12.04 33.14 -18.00
C SER A 190 11.57 33.30 -19.45
N ARG A 191 11.31 32.19 -20.15
CA ARG A 191 10.76 32.24 -21.52
C ARG A 191 9.36 32.85 -21.55
N ALA A 192 8.47 32.45 -20.65
CA ALA A 192 7.13 33.02 -20.56
C ALA A 192 7.17 34.51 -20.20
N LEU A 193 8.06 34.93 -19.30
CA LEU A 193 8.26 36.34 -18.96
C LEU A 193 8.80 37.15 -20.15
N LYS A 194 9.72 36.58 -20.94
CA LYS A 194 10.21 37.22 -22.16
C LYS A 194 9.09 37.42 -23.17
N GLU A 195 8.31 36.39 -23.48
CA GLU A 195 7.17 36.49 -24.40
C GLU A 195 6.16 37.54 -23.93
N ALA A 196 5.84 37.57 -22.62
CA ALA A 196 4.99 38.60 -22.06
C ALA A 196 5.59 40.02 -22.20
N SER A 197 6.91 40.16 -22.02
CA SER A 197 7.61 41.43 -22.20
C SER A 197 7.61 41.91 -23.66
N ASP A 198 7.79 40.99 -24.62
CA ASP A 198 7.76 41.30 -26.05
C ASP A 198 6.35 41.81 -26.45
N ILE A 199 5.29 41.11 -26.02
CA ILE A 199 3.89 41.52 -26.25
C ILE A 199 3.59 42.88 -25.58
N MET A 200 4.09 43.10 -24.36
CA MET A 200 3.92 44.39 -23.65
C MET A 200 4.65 45.54 -24.34
N SER A 201 5.78 45.26 -25.02
CA SER A 201 6.53 46.28 -25.76
C SER A 201 5.83 46.68 -27.05
N GLU A 202 5.13 45.75 -27.70
CA GLU A 202 4.31 46.04 -28.89
C GLU A 202 3.11 46.96 -28.58
N SER A 203 2.60 46.95 -27.34
CA SER A 203 1.45 47.75 -26.92
C SER A 203 1.75 48.63 -25.71
N PRO A 204 2.07 49.93 -25.91
CA PRO A 204 2.37 50.88 -24.82
C PRO A 204 1.25 51.02 -23.78
N ALA A 205 -0.01 50.79 -24.18
CA ALA A 205 -1.16 50.84 -23.27
C ALA A 205 -1.15 49.69 -22.24
N ALA A 206 -0.58 48.52 -22.59
CA ALA A 206 -0.46 47.39 -21.68
C ALA A 206 0.50 47.67 -20.52
N LEU A 207 1.59 48.40 -20.78
CA LEU A 207 2.53 48.85 -19.75
C LEU A 207 1.88 49.83 -18.76
N GLN A 208 1.07 50.77 -19.24
CA GLN A 208 0.32 51.69 -18.38
C GLN A 208 -0.72 50.96 -17.50
N LEU A 209 -1.45 50.00 -18.06
CA LEU A 209 -2.40 49.18 -17.28
C LEU A 209 -1.69 48.33 -16.22
N ARG A 210 -0.57 47.69 -16.57
CA ARG A 210 0.27 46.96 -15.62
C ARG A 210 0.74 47.91 -14.51
N TYR A 211 1.24 49.10 -14.85
CA TYR A 211 1.70 50.11 -13.89
C TYR A 211 0.59 50.50 -12.89
N LEU A 212 -0.62 50.77 -13.39
CA LEU A 212 -1.79 51.06 -12.54
C LEU A 212 -2.18 49.87 -11.65
N GLN A 213 -2.10 48.64 -12.18
CA GLN A 213 -2.31 47.43 -11.37
C GLN A 213 -1.27 47.31 -10.25
N THR A 214 0.03 47.50 -10.56
CA THR A 214 1.10 47.44 -9.55
C THR A 214 0.90 48.51 -8.48
N LEU A 215 0.49 49.72 -8.86
CA LEU A 215 0.15 50.78 -7.91
C LEU A 215 -1.03 50.40 -7.00
N ASN A 216 -2.05 49.73 -7.54
CA ASN A 216 -3.16 49.25 -6.73
C ASN A 216 -2.73 48.16 -5.74
N THR A 217 -1.89 47.22 -6.17
CA THR A 217 -1.33 46.17 -5.29
C THR A 217 -0.47 46.76 -4.18
N ILE A 218 0.40 47.73 -4.50
CA ILE A 218 1.25 48.44 -3.51
C ILE A 218 0.39 49.25 -2.53
N SER A 219 -0.66 49.93 -3.02
CA SER A 219 -1.63 50.66 -2.20
C SER A 219 -2.37 49.72 -1.23
N SER A 220 -2.65 48.49 -1.68
CA SER A 220 -3.29 47.46 -0.85
C SER A 220 -2.38 46.91 0.26
N GLU A 221 -1.05 46.91 0.10
CA GLU A 221 -0.10 46.33 1.09
C GLU A 221 0.21 47.24 2.31
N LYS A 222 -0.39 48.43 2.44
CA LYS A 222 -0.24 49.33 3.60
C LYS A 222 1.21 49.68 4.00
N ASN A 223 2.15 49.78 3.06
CA ASN A 223 3.50 50.32 3.34
C ASN A 223 3.54 51.85 3.10
N SER A 224 3.94 52.62 4.12
CA SER A 224 3.83 54.09 4.19
C SER A 224 4.84 54.88 3.37
N THR A 225 5.67 54.22 2.55
CA THR A 225 6.72 54.87 1.75
C THR A 225 6.50 54.53 0.28
N ILE A 226 5.83 55.42 -0.43
CA ILE A 226 5.56 55.31 -1.87
C ILE A 226 6.79 55.86 -2.61
N VAL A 227 7.67 54.99 -3.08
CA VAL A 227 8.79 55.38 -3.96
C VAL A 227 8.26 55.46 -5.39
N PHE A 228 8.19 56.67 -5.93
CA PHE A 228 7.66 56.93 -7.28
C PHE A 228 8.83 56.91 -8.28
N PRO A 229 9.00 55.87 -9.12
CA PRO A 229 9.99 55.92 -10.20
C PRO A 229 9.47 56.86 -11.28
N LEU A 230 10.03 58.06 -11.36
CA LEU A 230 9.69 59.02 -12.42
C LEU A 230 10.18 58.49 -13.78
N PRO A 231 9.33 58.49 -14.83
CA PRO A 231 9.74 58.10 -16.18
C PRO A 231 10.92 58.95 -16.66
N LEU A 232 11.99 58.30 -17.14
CA LEU A 232 13.20 58.96 -17.63
C LEU A 232 12.90 59.94 -18.79
N GLU A 233 11.80 59.76 -19.52
CA GLU A 233 11.36 60.67 -20.58
C GLU A 233 11.07 62.09 -20.07
N ILE A 234 10.50 62.22 -18.87
CA ILE A 234 10.25 63.53 -18.24
C ILE A 234 11.60 64.17 -17.88
N LEU A 235 12.54 63.38 -17.36
CA LEU A 235 13.89 63.85 -17.03
C LEU A 235 14.65 64.35 -18.28
N ASN A 236 14.55 63.61 -19.38
CA ASN A 236 15.15 63.97 -20.67
C ASN A 236 14.53 65.24 -21.25
N PHE A 237 13.21 65.45 -21.10
CA PHE A 237 12.54 66.67 -21.54
C PHE A 237 12.99 67.90 -20.73
N PHE A 238 13.19 67.74 -19.41
CA PHE A 238 13.75 68.81 -18.57
C PHE A 238 15.21 69.11 -18.93
N GLN A 239 16.05 68.10 -19.20
CA GLN A 239 17.43 68.31 -19.63
C GLN A 239 17.52 68.99 -21.01
N ALA A 240 16.73 68.55 -21.99
CA ALA A 240 16.69 69.14 -23.33
C ALA A 240 16.26 70.61 -23.30
N LYS A 241 15.26 70.95 -22.46
CA LYS A 241 14.81 72.34 -22.27
C LYS A 241 15.85 73.20 -21.57
N THR A 242 16.63 72.63 -20.64
CA THR A 242 17.70 73.35 -19.94
C THR A 242 18.89 73.64 -20.88
N ALA A 243 19.21 72.71 -21.79
CA ALA A 243 20.24 72.92 -22.81
C ALA A 243 19.86 74.03 -23.82
N GLN A 244 18.59 74.08 -24.25
CA GLN A 244 18.08 75.12 -25.15
C GLN A 244 18.08 76.54 -24.55
N ILE A 245 17.91 76.65 -23.23
CA ILE A 245 17.95 77.94 -22.52
C ILE A 245 19.39 78.44 -22.33
N MET A 246 20.38 77.55 -22.34
CA MET A 246 21.79 77.92 -22.15
C MET A 246 22.50 78.35 -23.46
N ASP A 247 21.95 77.97 -24.62
CA ASP A 247 22.49 78.30 -25.96
C ASP A 247 21.89 79.60 -26.56
N SER A 248 21.00 80.28 -25.81
CA SER A 248 20.32 81.53 -26.22
C SER A 248 20.78 82.77 -25.41
N ARG A 249 21.99 82.71 -24.82
CA ARG A 249 22.66 83.85 -24.18
C ARG A 249 24.01 84.13 -24.82
#